data_AF-A0A976IM73-F1
#
_entry.id   AF-A0A976IM73-F1
#
_cell.length_a   1.000
_cell.length_b   1.000
_cell.length_c   1.000
_cell.angle_alpha   90.00
_cell.angle_beta   90.00
_cell.angle_gamma   90.00
#
_symmetry.space_group_name_H-M   'P 1'
#
loop_
_entity.id
_entity.type
_entity.pdbx_description
1 polymer ?
#
loop_
_entity_poly.entity_id
_entity_poly.type
_entity_poly.pdbx_seq_one_letter_code
_entity_poly.pdbx_strand_id
1 'polypeptide(L)' 'MGADHSKPSSLIQCTEEMEAYVKCVEAKTAESGGLRDGEECEKESEAYRECRRMAKEVKNAINRQRL' A
#
# COMPACT_ATOMS: atom_id res chain seq x y z
N MET A 1 -2.81 -0.60 -24.25
CA MET A 1 -1.52 -0.40 -23.55
C MET A 1 -1.79 -0.79 -22.10
N GLY A 2 -1.46 -1.96 -21.53
CA GLY A 2 -0.37 -2.90 -21.80
C GLY A 2 0.61 -2.84 -20.63
N ALA A 3 0.37 -3.59 -19.56
CA ALA A 3 1.37 -4.03 -18.59
C ALA A 3 0.75 -4.99 -17.56
N ASP A 4 0.64 -6.26 -17.96
CA ASP A 4 0.64 -7.42 -17.09
C ASP A 4 1.61 -7.23 -15.89
N HIS A 5 1.07 -7.26 -14.67
CA HIS A 5 1.86 -7.48 -13.46
C HIS A 5 1.48 -8.83 -12.85
N SER A 6 1.58 -9.88 -13.66
CA SER A 6 1.58 -11.26 -13.17
C SER A 6 3.01 -11.73 -12.90
N LYS A 7 3.53 -11.58 -11.66
CA LYS A 7 4.54 -12.49 -11.05
C LYS A 7 4.92 -12.14 -9.59
N PRO A 8 5.46 -13.11 -8.83
CA PRO A 8 4.75 -13.90 -7.81
C PRO A 8 5.09 -13.40 -6.41
N SER A 9 4.13 -13.10 -5.53
CA SER A 9 4.43 -12.86 -4.10
C SER A 9 3.18 -12.97 -3.24
N SER A 10 2.67 -14.18 -3.08
CA SER A 10 1.61 -14.55 -2.13
C SER A 10 2.11 -14.56 -0.66
N LEU A 11 2.77 -13.48 -0.23
CA LEU A 11 3.33 -13.37 1.13
C LEU A 11 3.02 -12.06 1.85
N ILE A 12 2.18 -11.20 1.26
CA ILE A 12 1.60 -9.92 1.71
C ILE A 12 1.78 -8.94 0.55
N GLN A 13 0.72 -8.72 -0.23
CA GLN A 13 0.68 -7.71 -1.30
C GLN A 13 -0.06 -6.50 -0.76
N CYS A 14 0.66 -5.41 -0.46
CA CYS A 14 0.06 -4.18 0.04
C CYS A 14 -0.63 -3.33 -1.05
N THR A 15 -1.05 -4.00 -2.12
CA THR A 15 -1.58 -3.35 -3.31
C THR A 15 -2.98 -2.82 -3.05
N GLU A 16 -3.79 -3.55 -2.27
CA GLU A 16 -5.16 -3.14 -1.92
C GLU A 16 -5.17 -1.87 -1.05
N GLU A 17 -4.28 -1.80 -0.06
CA GLU A 17 -4.11 -0.65 0.82
C GLU A 17 -3.52 0.55 0.06
N MET A 18 -2.60 0.30 -0.89
CA MET A 18 -2.08 1.33 -1.78
C MET A 18 -3.19 1.89 -2.69
N GLU A 19 -4.00 1.03 -3.29
CA GLU A 19 -5.13 1.43 -4.12
C GLU A 19 -6.19 2.21 -3.31
N ALA A 20 -6.46 1.81 -2.07
CA ALA A 20 -7.35 2.53 -1.17
C ALA A 20 -6.82 3.95 -0.88
N TYR A 21 -5.53 4.08 -0.58
CA TYR A 21 -4.89 5.39 -0.36
C TYR A 21 -4.97 6.28 -1.61
N VAL A 22 -4.64 5.75 -2.79
CA VAL A 22 -4.72 6.49 -4.05
C VAL A 22 -6.15 6.94 -4.35
N LYS A 23 -7.15 6.05 -4.19
CA LYS A 23 -8.56 6.41 -4.38
C LYS A 23 -9.00 7.51 -3.43
N CYS A 24 -8.56 7.48 -2.18
CA CYS A 24 -8.84 8.55 -1.23
C CYS A 24 -8.22 9.87 -1.67
N VAL A 25 -6.94 9.87 -2.09
CA VAL A 25 -6.25 11.07 -2.59
C VAL A 25 -6.94 11.63 -3.81
N GLU A 26 -7.32 10.78 -4.77
CA GLU A 26 -8.04 11.20 -5.98
C GLU A 26 -9.42 11.78 -5.65
N ALA A 27 -10.17 11.14 -4.74
CA ALA A 27 -11.45 11.64 -4.29
C ALA A 27 -11.31 13.02 -3.63
N LYS A 28 -10.36 13.20 -2.72
CA LYS A 28 -10.09 14.50 -2.07
C LYS A 28 -9.56 15.54 -3.04
N THR A 29 -8.77 15.12 -4.02
CA THR A 29 -8.32 16.02 -5.09
C THR A 29 -9.50 16.53 -5.91
N ALA A 30 -10.47 15.66 -6.21
CA ALA A 30 -11.70 16.03 -6.92
C ALA A 30 -12.67 16.88 -6.05
N GLU A 31 -12.78 16.60 -4.75
CA GLU A 31 -13.72 17.28 -3.85
C GLU A 31 -13.20 18.64 -3.35
N SER A 32 -11.94 18.70 -2.88
CA SER A 32 -11.37 19.88 -2.20
C SER A 32 -10.22 20.54 -2.96
N GLY A 33 -9.83 20.02 -4.13
CA GLY A 33 -8.68 20.50 -4.90
C GLY A 33 -7.34 19.97 -4.41
N GLY A 34 -7.34 18.98 -3.52
CA GLY A 34 -6.15 18.31 -2.97
C GLY A 34 -6.34 17.92 -1.50
N LEU A 35 -5.36 17.18 -0.94
CA LEU A 35 -5.23 17.03 0.51
C LEU A 35 -4.81 18.37 1.10
N ARG A 36 -5.63 18.93 2.00
CA ARG A 36 -5.34 20.21 2.64
C ARG A 36 -4.36 20.09 3.79
N ASP A 37 -4.52 19.05 4.59
CA ASP A 37 -3.79 18.88 5.85
C ASP A 37 -3.05 17.53 5.94
N GLY A 38 -3.24 16.65 4.95
CA GLY A 38 -2.58 15.34 4.90
C GLY A 38 -3.23 14.29 5.81
N GLU A 39 -4.24 14.68 6.58
CA GLU A 39 -5.04 13.80 7.45
C GLU A 39 -6.16 13.08 6.69
N GLU A 40 -6.61 13.60 5.54
CA GLU A 40 -7.83 13.11 4.89
C GLU A 40 -7.75 11.65 4.41
N CYS A 41 -6.54 11.12 4.21
CA CYS A 41 -6.26 9.73 3.82
C CYS A 41 -5.25 9.06 4.75
N GLU A 42 -5.14 9.55 6.00
CA GLU A 42 -4.17 9.03 6.96
C GLU A 42 -4.41 7.56 7.25
N LYS A 43 -5.67 7.14 7.42
CA LYS A 43 -6.05 5.75 7.71
C LYS A 43 -5.59 4.78 6.62
N GLU A 44 -5.83 5.11 5.36
CA GLU A 44 -5.42 4.31 4.21
C GLU A 44 -3.89 4.31 4.08
N SER A 45 -3.25 5.44 4.38
CA SER A 45 -1.79 5.56 4.40
C SER A 45 -1.14 4.72 5.51
N GLU A 46 -1.77 4.66 6.68
CA GLU A 46 -1.33 3.87 7.82
C GLU A 46 -1.48 2.38 7.53
N ALA A 47 -2.62 1.96 6.98
CA ALA A 47 -2.84 0.59 6.53
C ALA A 47 -1.77 0.14 5.53
N TYR A 48 -1.44 0.99 4.55
CA TYR A 48 -0.38 0.70 3.58
C TYR A 48 1.01 0.59 4.25
N ARG A 49 1.33 1.49 5.19
CA ARG A 49 2.60 1.46 5.95
C ARG A 49 2.70 0.23 6.85
N GLU A 50 1.61 -0.15 7.50
CA GLU A 50 1.52 -1.32 8.37
C GLU A 50 1.69 -2.60 7.57
N CYS A 51 0.97 -2.73 6.45
CA CYS A 51 1.14 -3.84 5.53
C CYS A 51 2.60 -3.96 5.08
N ARG A 52 3.26 -2.84 4.71
CA ARG A 52 4.68 -2.87 4.31
C ARG A 52 5.62 -3.28 5.44
N ARG A 53 5.31 -2.93 6.70
CA ARG A 53 6.06 -3.40 7.87
C ARG A 53 5.93 -4.91 8.01
N MET A 54 4.72 -5.44 7.97
CA MET A 54 4.48 -6.88 8.06
C MET A 54 5.13 -7.64 6.89
N ALA A 55 5.03 -7.12 5.65
CA ALA A 55 5.67 -7.70 4.48
C ALA A 55 7.20 -7.78 4.64
N LYS A 56 7.81 -6.74 5.24
CA LYS A 56 9.25 -6.72 5.54
C LYS A 56 9.61 -7.74 6.61
N GLU A 57 8.81 -7.88 7.66
CA GLU A 57 9.02 -8.85 8.73
C GLU A 57 8.89 -10.29 8.24
N VAL A 58 7.84 -10.60 7.46
CA VAL A 58 7.65 -11.91 6.84
C VAL A 58 8.80 -12.22 5.88
N LYS A 59 9.20 -11.27 5.03
CA LYS A 59 10.36 -11.44 4.14
C LYS A 59 11.65 -11.72 4.92
N ASN A 60 11.89 -11.01 6.01
CA ASN A 60 13.05 -11.22 6.86
C ASN A 60 13.01 -12.59 7.58
N ALA A 61 11.84 -13.00 8.07
CA ALA A 61 11.64 -14.30 8.71
C ALA A 61 11.89 -15.46 7.74
N ILE A 62 11.40 -15.34 6.49
CA ILE A 62 11.65 -16.32 5.42
C ILE A 62 13.14 -16.37 5.09
N ASN A 63 13.80 -15.21 5.00
CA ASN A 63 15.23 -15.17 4.71
C ASN A 63 16.07 -15.81 5.82
N ARG A 64 15.66 -15.69 7.08
CA ARG A 64 16.32 -16.34 8.23
C ARG A 64 16.09 -17.86 8.29
N GLN A 65 14.95 -18.36 7.81
CA GLN A 65 14.66 -19.81 7.75
C GLN A 65 15.37 -20.52 6.59
N ARG A 66 15.90 -19.75 5.62
CA ARG A 66 16.64 -20.28 4.46
C ARG A 66 18.17 -20.35 4.69
N LEU A 67 18.66 -19.85 5.83
CA LEU A 67 20.05 -19.92 6.28
C LEU A 67 20.20 -21.02 7.33
#